data_AF-A0A2X3JZJ4-F1
#
_entry.id   AF-A0A2X3JZJ4-F1
#
_cell.length_a   1.000
_cell.length_b   1.000
_cell.length_c   1.000
_cell.angle_alpha   90.00
_cell.angle_beta   90.00
_cell.angle_gamma   90.00
#
_symmetry.space_group_name_H-M   'P 1'
#
loop_
_entity.id
_entity.type
_entity.pdbx_description
1 polymer ?
#
loop_
_entity_poly.entity_id
_entity_poly.type
_entity_poly.pdbx_seq_one_letter_code
_entity_poly.pdbx_strand_id
1 'polypeptide(L)'
;MGVNPDTLPVYFNRMMDVSQDILIIHGDSINKIVNRTNVSDDMLNNIPASETISAAGIYRSIINDTEIDALRINIDEVSPSLTVTVAKLASARHNMLEQYKINSIIICIVAIVLCSVLSPLLIRTGLREIKKLSGVTEALNYNDSREPVEVSALPRELNLLGRR
;
A
#
# COMPACT_ATOMS: atom_id res chain seq x y z
N MET A 1 5.88 -34.04 -7.72
CA MET A 1 5.05 -34.45 -6.58
C MET A 1 3.76 -33.63 -6.66
N GLY A 2 2.66 -34.27 -7.07
CA GLY A 2 1.39 -33.59 -7.33
C GLY A 2 0.66 -33.31 -6.02
N VAL A 3 0.12 -32.09 -5.89
CA VAL A 3 -0.74 -31.71 -4.76
C VAL A 3 -1.99 -32.58 -4.80
N ASN A 4 -2.30 -33.25 -3.70
CA ASN A 4 -3.45 -34.16 -3.61
C ASN A 4 -4.74 -33.37 -3.89
N PRO A 5 -5.57 -33.75 -4.88
CA PRO A 5 -6.81 -33.04 -5.24
C PRO A 5 -7.81 -32.92 -4.09
N ASP A 6 -7.73 -33.79 -3.07
CA ASP A 6 -8.55 -33.71 -1.87
C ASP A 6 -8.13 -32.55 -0.94
N THR A 7 -6.92 -32.02 -1.13
CA THR A 7 -6.39 -30.87 -0.38
C THR A 7 -6.60 -29.55 -1.09
N LEU A 8 -7.13 -29.56 -2.32
CA LEU A 8 -7.39 -28.35 -3.12
C LEU A 8 -8.32 -27.38 -2.37
N PRO A 9 -9.45 -27.80 -1.78
CA PRO A 9 -10.32 -26.92 -1.01
C PRO A 9 -9.61 -26.32 0.21
N VAL A 10 -8.76 -27.11 0.87
CA VAL A 10 -7.98 -26.67 2.04
C VAL A 10 -6.87 -25.69 1.64
N TYR A 11 -6.31 -25.83 0.44
CA TYR A 11 -5.36 -24.88 -0.12
C TYR A 11 -6.04 -23.56 -0.50
N PHE A 12 -7.18 -23.61 -1.18
CA PHE A 12 -7.99 -22.43 -1.49
C PHE A 12 -8.45 -21.72 -0.21
N ASN A 13 -8.88 -22.45 0.81
CA ASN A 13 -9.27 -21.87 2.09
C ASN A 13 -8.11 -21.24 2.90
N ARG A 14 -6.87 -21.61 2.60
CA ARG A 14 -5.67 -20.98 3.18
C ARG A 14 -5.18 -19.79 2.38
N MET A 15 -5.48 -19.75 1.08
CA MET A 15 -5.05 -18.69 0.17
C MET A 15 -6.09 -17.56 0.08
N MET A 16 -7.37 -17.90 0.20
CA MET A 16 -8.47 -16.99 0.45
C MET A 16 -8.57 -16.83 1.96
N ASP A 17 -8.57 -15.61 2.49
CA ASP A 17 -8.82 -15.33 3.90
C ASP A 17 -10.28 -15.66 4.25
N VAL A 18 -10.62 -16.95 4.35
CA VAL A 18 -11.96 -17.46 4.70
C VAL A 18 -11.98 -18.04 6.11
N SER A 19 -10.89 -17.91 6.87
CA SER A 19 -10.89 -18.26 8.29
C SER A 19 -11.86 -17.36 9.04
N GLN A 20 -12.65 -17.98 9.92
CA GLN A 20 -13.35 -17.26 10.96
C GLN A 20 -12.37 -16.99 12.09
N ASP A 21 -12.42 -15.77 12.63
CA ASP A 21 -11.54 -15.38 13.73
C ASP A 21 -12.12 -15.80 15.07
N ILE A 22 -13.44 -16.04 15.12
CA ILE A 22 -14.19 -16.33 16.33
C ILE A 22 -15.20 -17.45 16.05
N LEU A 23 -15.18 -18.49 16.89
CA LEU A 23 -16.17 -19.57 16.95
C LEU A 23 -16.49 -19.86 18.42
N ILE A 24 -17.75 -19.73 18.79
CA ILE A 24 -18.28 -20.07 20.11
C ILE A 24 -19.36 -21.12 19.93
N ILE A 25 -19.30 -22.19 20.72
CA ILE A 25 -20.30 -23.25 20.77
C ILE A 25 -20.71 -23.41 22.23
N HIS A 26 -21.97 -23.11 22.53
CA HIS A 26 -22.58 -23.21 23.86
C HIS A 26 -23.74 -24.21 23.85
N GLY A 27 -23.79 -25.09 24.84
CA GLY A 27 -24.90 -25.99 25.16
C GLY A 27 -24.73 -26.50 26.60
N ASP A 28 -25.71 -27.24 27.14
CA ASP A 28 -25.75 -27.61 28.57
C ASP A 28 -24.47 -28.28 29.11
N SER A 29 -23.72 -29.00 28.26
CA SER A 29 -22.47 -29.68 28.60
C SER A 29 -21.27 -29.26 27.73
N ILE A 30 -21.48 -28.34 26.79
CA ILE A 30 -20.48 -27.95 25.79
C ILE A 30 -20.27 -26.44 25.89
N ASN A 31 -19.06 -26.05 26.26
CA ASN A 31 -18.59 -24.67 26.13
C ASN A 31 -17.24 -24.68 25.43
N LYS A 32 -17.24 -24.44 24.12
CA LYS A 32 -16.02 -24.31 23.33
C LYS A 32 -15.93 -22.91 22.75
N ILE A 33 -14.84 -22.23 23.08
CA ILE A 33 -14.56 -20.87 22.62
C ILE A 33 -13.22 -20.90 21.89
N VAL A 34 -13.24 -20.48 20.63
CA VAL A 34 -12.06 -20.21 19.82
C VAL A 34 -12.15 -18.75 19.43
N ASN A 35 -11.44 -17.89 20.15
CA ASN A 35 -11.37 -16.46 19.88
C ASN A 35 -9.91 -16.10 19.58
N ARG A 36 -9.62 -15.80 18.31
CA ARG A 36 -8.28 -15.40 17.83
C ARG A 36 -8.13 -13.87 17.77
N THR A 37 -9.07 -13.16 18.35
CA THR A 37 -9.16 -11.70 18.37
C THR A 37 -9.12 -11.19 19.81
N ASN A 38 -9.13 -9.86 19.98
CA ASN A 38 -9.31 -9.21 21.27
C ASN A 38 -10.77 -8.78 21.53
N VAL A 39 -11.74 -9.32 20.80
CA VAL A 39 -13.18 -9.04 21.02
C VAL A 39 -13.64 -9.74 22.31
N SER A 40 -14.40 -9.06 23.17
CA SER A 40 -14.86 -9.63 24.43
C SER A 40 -15.99 -10.64 24.25
N ASP A 41 -15.96 -11.70 25.05
CA ASP A 41 -16.99 -12.76 25.02
C ASP A 41 -18.38 -12.22 25.40
N ASP A 42 -18.45 -11.23 26.30
CA ASP A 42 -19.70 -10.56 26.69
C ASP A 42 -20.38 -9.89 25.48
N MET A 43 -19.59 -9.24 24.61
CA MET A 43 -20.13 -8.63 23.40
C MET A 43 -20.67 -9.70 22.45
N LEU A 44 -19.90 -10.78 22.25
CA LEU A 44 -20.29 -11.90 21.38
C LEU A 44 -21.55 -12.62 21.86
N ASN A 45 -21.73 -12.72 23.19
CA ASN A 45 -22.90 -13.31 23.82
C ASN A 45 -24.15 -12.40 23.75
N ASN A 46 -23.98 -11.11 23.43
CA ASN A 46 -25.09 -10.16 23.22
C ASN A 46 -25.58 -10.11 21.77
N ILE A 47 -24.92 -10.82 20.85
CA ILE A 47 -25.35 -10.90 19.45
C ILE A 47 -26.70 -11.62 19.39
N PRO A 48 -27.72 -11.06 18.70
CA PRO A 48 -29.03 -11.69 18.57
C PRO A 48 -28.90 -13.02 17.84
N ALA A 49 -29.51 -14.06 18.40
CA ALA A 49 -29.58 -15.37 17.75
C ALA A 49 -30.62 -15.34 16.64
N SER A 50 -30.25 -15.89 15.49
CA SER A 50 -31.16 -16.14 14.37
C SER A 50 -31.55 -17.62 14.34
N GLU A 51 -32.80 -17.90 14.01
CA GLU A 51 -33.31 -19.26 13.85
C GLU A 51 -32.87 -19.89 12.52
N THR A 52 -32.41 -19.08 11.55
CA THR A 52 -32.04 -19.56 10.21
C THR A 52 -30.72 -18.96 9.73
N ILE A 53 -29.98 -19.75 8.93
CA ILE A 53 -28.73 -19.28 8.29
C ILE A 53 -29.10 -18.42 7.09
N SER A 54 -29.11 -17.09 7.28
CA SER A 54 -29.43 -16.12 6.23
C SER A 54 -28.48 -14.92 6.27
N ALA A 55 -28.21 -14.33 5.11
CA ALA A 55 -27.42 -13.10 5.00
C ALA A 55 -28.05 -11.91 5.75
N ALA A 56 -29.38 -11.92 5.94
CA ALA A 56 -30.11 -10.94 6.74
C ALA A 56 -29.91 -11.15 8.25
N GLY A 57 -29.56 -12.37 8.68
CA GLY A 57 -29.24 -12.69 10.08
C GLY A 57 -27.80 -12.36 10.47
N ILE A 58 -26.98 -11.85 9.55
CA ILE A 58 -25.62 -11.42 9.84
C ILE A 58 -25.67 -10.09 10.60
N TYR A 59 -25.24 -10.15 11.85
CA TYR A 59 -24.98 -8.99 12.69
C TYR A 59 -23.69 -8.30 12.23
N ARG A 60 -23.77 -6.99 12.02
CA ARG A 60 -22.64 -6.17 11.59
C ARG A 60 -22.43 -5.04 12.58
N SER A 61 -21.19 -4.83 13.01
CA SER A 61 -20.84 -3.76 13.94
C SER A 61 -19.39 -3.34 13.74
N ILE A 62 -18.98 -2.28 14.44
CA ILE A 62 -17.59 -1.81 14.48
C ILE A 62 -17.10 -1.95 15.92
N ILE A 63 -16.01 -2.70 16.11
CA ILE A 63 -15.36 -2.91 17.40
C ILE A 63 -13.90 -2.49 17.27
N ASN A 64 -13.44 -1.57 18.12
CA ASN A 64 -12.06 -1.07 18.09
C ASN A 64 -11.62 -0.62 16.69
N ASP A 65 -12.47 0.17 16.01
CA ASP A 65 -12.28 0.68 14.64
C ASP A 65 -12.16 -0.41 13.54
N THR A 66 -12.53 -1.64 13.88
CA THR A 66 -12.55 -2.77 12.95
C THR A 66 -13.97 -3.30 12.80
N GLU A 67 -14.40 -3.50 11.55
CA GLU A 67 -15.70 -4.10 11.25
C GLU A 67 -15.73 -5.58 11.69
N ILE A 68 -16.82 -5.99 12.33
CA ILE A 68 -17.11 -7.37 12.68
C ILE A 68 -18.39 -7.82 11.96
N ASP A 69 -18.30 -8.95 11.28
CA ASP A 69 -19.44 -9.70 10.75
C ASP A 69 -19.64 -10.94 11.62
N ALA A 70 -20.83 -11.09 12.20
CA ALA A 70 -21.13 -12.20 13.10
C ALA A 70 -22.49 -12.82 12.82
N LEU A 71 -22.61 -14.11 13.09
CA LEU A 71 -23.85 -14.87 12.98
C LEU A 71 -23.96 -15.79 14.18
N ARG A 72 -25.06 -15.65 14.92
CA ARG A 72 -25.41 -16.54 16.03
C ARG A 72 -26.64 -17.35 15.65
N ILE A 73 -26.59 -18.66 15.80
CA ILE A 73 -27.67 -19.58 15.46
C ILE A 73 -27.98 -20.42 16.67
N ASN A 74 -29.27 -20.62 16.94
CA ASN A 74 -29.75 -21.64 17.87
C ASN A 74 -30.11 -22.90 17.09
N ILE A 75 -29.59 -24.04 17.53
CA ILE A 75 -29.83 -25.36 16.96
C ILE A 75 -30.66 -26.12 18.00
N ASP A 76 -31.97 -26.10 17.80
CA ASP A 76 -32.93 -26.74 18.71
C ASP A 76 -33.24 -28.19 18.31
N GLU A 77 -32.76 -28.65 17.14
CA GLU A 77 -32.91 -30.02 16.64
C GLU A 77 -32.00 -31.03 17.37
N VAL A 78 -31.06 -30.56 18.19
CA VAL A 78 -30.17 -31.38 19.02
C VAL A 78 -30.58 -31.19 20.47
N SER A 79 -30.63 -32.28 21.24
CA SER A 79 -30.85 -32.24 22.70
C SER A 79 -29.56 -32.57 23.43
N PRO A 80 -29.02 -31.68 24.27
CA PRO A 80 -29.52 -30.33 24.60
C PRO A 80 -29.32 -29.33 23.45
N SER A 81 -30.12 -28.24 23.43
CA SER A 81 -30.04 -27.23 22.38
C SER A 81 -28.66 -26.57 22.36
N LEU A 82 -28.18 -26.27 21.16
CA LEU A 82 -26.83 -25.77 20.94
C LEU A 82 -26.89 -24.39 20.29
N THR A 83 -26.23 -23.42 20.91
CA THR A 83 -26.00 -22.10 20.33
C THR A 83 -24.62 -22.05 19.71
N VAL A 84 -24.54 -21.68 18.43
CA VAL A 84 -23.29 -21.50 17.70
C VAL A 84 -23.17 -20.05 17.26
N THR A 85 -22.10 -19.38 17.70
CA THR A 85 -21.75 -18.03 17.23
C THR A 85 -20.48 -18.12 16.41
N VAL A 86 -20.54 -17.63 15.18
CA VAL A 86 -19.37 -17.46 14.30
C VAL A 86 -19.18 -15.98 14.04
N ALA A 87 -17.94 -15.50 14.07
CA ALA A 87 -17.64 -14.13 13.67
C ALA A 87 -16.29 -14.00 12.97
N LYS A 88 -16.21 -12.98 12.12
CA LYS A 88 -15.01 -12.58 11.40
C LYS A 88 -14.76 -11.10 11.64
N LEU A 89 -13.52 -10.77 11.96
CA LEU A 89 -13.06 -9.41 12.18
C LEU A 89 -12.31 -8.96 10.94
N ALA A 90 -12.70 -7.84 10.33
CA ALA A 90 -12.06 -7.31 9.12
C ALA A 90 -10.67 -6.68 9.38
N SER A 91 -9.93 -7.18 10.38
CA SER A 91 -8.64 -6.63 10.82
C SER A 91 -7.57 -6.68 9.73
N ALA A 92 -7.58 -7.73 8.90
CA ALA A 92 -6.61 -7.87 7.82
C ALA A 92 -6.70 -6.71 6.82
N ARG A 93 -7.91 -6.21 6.54
CA ARG A 93 -8.13 -5.08 5.63
C ARG A 93 -7.68 -3.75 6.24
N HIS A 94 -7.95 -3.55 7.52
CA HIS A 94 -7.59 -2.31 8.21
C HIS A 94 -6.06 -2.16 8.36
N ASN A 95 -5.39 -3.21 8.86
CA ASN A 95 -3.94 -3.20 9.07
C ASN A 95 -3.15 -3.09 7.74
N MET A 96 -3.66 -3.71 6.66
CA MET A 96 -3.06 -3.57 5.33
C MET A 96 -3.18 -2.13 4.82
N LEU A 97 -4.33 -1.47 5.00
CA LEU A 97 -4.53 -0.09 4.51
C LEU A 97 -3.68 0.95 5.26
N GLU A 98 -3.53 0.84 6.57
CA GLU A 98 -2.74 1.79 7.35
C GLU A 98 -1.26 1.78 6.94
N GLN A 99 -0.68 0.60 6.74
CA GLN A 99 0.71 0.43 6.31
C GLN A 99 0.97 1.04 4.93
N TYR A 100 0.05 0.86 3.97
CA TYR A 100 0.19 1.47 2.65
C TYR A 100 0.07 3.00 2.69
N LYS A 101 -0.79 3.56 3.55
CA LYS A 101 -0.95 5.01 3.69
C LYS A 101 0.33 5.66 4.25
N ILE A 102 0.93 5.05 5.27
CA ILE A 102 2.17 5.55 5.87
C ILE A 102 3.33 5.51 4.86
N ASN A 103 3.52 4.38 4.18
CA ASN A 103 4.59 4.25 3.19
C ASN A 103 4.42 5.24 2.02
N SER A 104 3.19 5.46 1.56
CA SER A 104 2.91 6.43 0.48
C SER A 104 3.21 7.87 0.91
N ILE A 105 2.83 8.26 2.13
CA ILE A 105 3.13 9.61 2.68
C ILE A 105 4.64 9.84 2.77
N ILE A 106 5.41 8.85 3.24
CA ILE A 106 6.88 8.96 3.36
C ILE A 106 7.52 9.19 1.99
N ILE A 107 7.12 8.42 0.97
CA ILE A 107 7.64 8.56 -0.39
C ILE A 107 7.31 9.96 -0.95
N CYS A 108 6.09 10.46 -0.74
CA CYS A 108 5.70 11.80 -1.15
C CYS A 108 6.54 12.90 -0.48
N ILE A 109 6.79 12.80 0.83
CA ILE A 109 7.62 13.78 1.56
C ILE A 109 9.06 13.76 1.01
N VAL A 110 9.63 12.58 0.80
CA VAL A 110 10.98 12.44 0.23
C VAL A 110 11.06 13.07 -1.15
N ALA A 111 10.08 12.82 -2.02
CA ALA A 111 10.03 13.41 -3.35
C ALA A 111 9.92 14.94 -3.33
N ILE A 112 9.10 15.50 -2.44
CA ILE A 112 8.97 16.96 -2.28
C ILE A 112 10.29 17.58 -1.85
N VAL A 113 10.93 17.02 -0.82
CA VAL A 113 12.23 17.51 -0.32
C VAL A 113 13.30 17.43 -1.43
N LEU A 114 13.35 16.31 -2.15
CA LEU A 114 14.29 16.11 -3.25
C LEU A 114 14.07 17.16 -4.35
N CYS A 115 12.82 17.38 -4.78
CA CYS A 115 12.46 18.38 -5.78
C CYS A 115 12.77 19.81 -5.32
N SER A 116 12.57 20.13 -4.04
CA SER A 116 12.89 21.45 -3.48
C SER A 116 14.40 21.73 -3.43
N VAL A 117 15.25 20.70 -3.33
CA VAL A 117 16.72 20.85 -3.34
C VAL A 117 17.27 20.85 -4.77
N LEU A 118 16.75 20.00 -5.65
CA LEU A 118 17.19 19.92 -7.04
C LEU A 118 16.77 21.13 -7.88
N SER A 119 15.57 21.68 -7.65
CA SER A 119 15.07 22.86 -8.36
C SER A 119 16.05 24.06 -8.31
N PRO A 120 16.47 24.56 -7.14
CA PRO A 120 17.41 25.68 -7.07
C PRO A 120 18.81 25.32 -7.55
N LEU A 121 19.22 24.05 -7.44
CA LEU A 121 20.53 23.59 -7.91
C LEU A 121 20.61 23.62 -9.44
N LEU A 122 19.59 23.07 -10.11
CA LEU A 122 19.44 23.04 -11.58
C LEU A 122 19.27 24.44 -12.15
N ILE A 123 18.52 25.31 -11.48
CA ILE A 123 18.37 26.71 -11.87
C ILE A 123 19.72 27.44 -11.77
N ARG A 124 20.49 27.23 -10.69
CA ARG A 124 21.81 27.85 -10.53
C ARG A 124 22.82 27.38 -11.57
N THR A 125 22.87 26.08 -11.87
CA THR A 125 23.81 25.54 -12.86
C THR A 125 23.37 25.88 -14.28
N GLY A 126 22.09 25.76 -14.60
CA GLY A 126 21.53 26.08 -15.90
C GLY A 126 21.67 27.56 -16.27
N LEU A 127 21.29 28.48 -15.38
CA LEU A 127 21.46 29.92 -15.61
C LEU A 127 22.94 30.32 -15.71
N ARG A 128 23.84 29.64 -14.98
CA ARG A 128 25.27 29.95 -15.03
C ARG A 128 25.88 29.56 -16.38
N GLU A 129 25.52 28.42 -16.94
CA GLU A 129 26.00 27.99 -18.26
C GLU A 129 25.39 28.85 -19.38
N ILE A 130 24.10 29.19 -19.29
CA ILE A 130 23.47 30.12 -20.25
C ILE A 130 24.14 31.50 -20.18
N LYS A 131 24.45 32.02 -18.98
CA LYS A 131 25.14 33.31 -18.82
C LYS A 131 26.57 33.29 -19.37
N LYS A 132 27.30 32.18 -19.21
CA LYS A 132 28.63 32.01 -19.81
C LYS A 132 28.55 32.00 -21.33
N LEU A 133 27.61 31.24 -21.90
CA LEU A 133 27.45 31.16 -23.35
C LEU A 133 27.00 32.51 -23.93
N SER A 134 26.07 33.19 -23.26
CA SER A 134 25.65 34.56 -23.61
C SER A 134 26.83 35.52 -23.61
N GLY A 135 27.69 35.49 -22.59
CA GLY A 135 28.87 36.35 -22.51
C GLY A 135 29.92 36.05 -23.58
N VAL A 136 30.08 34.78 -23.99
CA VAL A 136 30.96 34.40 -25.10
C VAL A 136 30.40 34.91 -26.43
N THR A 137 29.08 34.82 -26.66
CA THR A 137 28.43 35.36 -27.87
C THR A 137 28.47 36.88 -27.91
N GLU A 138 28.32 37.55 -26.76
CA GLU A 138 28.38 39.01 -26.64
C GLU A 138 29.82 39.53 -26.82
N ALA A 139 30.82 38.83 -26.30
CA ALA A 139 32.24 39.11 -26.54
C ALA A 139 32.66 38.82 -28.00
N LEU A 140 32.01 37.85 -28.66
CA LEU A 140 32.22 37.57 -30.08
C LEU A 140 31.58 38.65 -30.98
N ASN A 141 30.43 39.19 -30.57
CA ASN A 141 29.73 40.26 -31.28
C ASN A 141 30.41 41.64 -31.08
N TYR A 142 31.07 41.87 -29.93
CA TYR A 142 31.80 43.10 -29.68
C TYR A 142 33.12 43.21 -30.47
N ASN A 143 33.68 42.08 -30.91
CA ASN A 143 34.93 42.05 -31.68
C ASN A 143 34.73 42.12 -33.21
N ASP A 144 33.51 42.36 -33.72
CA ASP A 144 33.29 42.62 -35.14
C ASP A 144 33.41 44.12 -35.47
N SER A 145 34.61 44.66 -35.26
CA SER A 145 35.02 45.90 -35.91
C SER A 145 36.54 45.89 -36.09
N ARG A 146 36.93 45.33 -37.24
CA ARG A 146 38.17 45.62 -37.97
C ARG A 146 39.48 45.27 -37.26
N GLU A 147 39.98 44.05 -37.47
CA GLU A 147 41.36 43.80 -37.94
C GLU A 147 41.60 42.29 -38.16
N PRO A 148 42.31 41.89 -39.24
CA PRO A 148 42.58 40.49 -39.51
C PRO A 148 43.87 40.08 -38.78
N VAL A 149 43.82 39.16 -37.81
CA VAL A 149 45.05 38.69 -37.16
C VAL A 149 45.08 37.17 -36.97
N GLU A 150 45.99 36.62 -37.77
CA GLU A 150 46.93 35.51 -37.59
C GLU A 150 46.49 34.13 -37.08
N VAL A 151 46.73 33.18 -37.99
CA VAL A 151 46.54 31.73 -37.93
C VAL A 151 47.63 31.05 -37.09
N SER A 152 47.95 31.57 -35.90
CA SER A 152 49.04 31.04 -35.05
C SER A 152 48.59 30.56 -33.66
N ALA A 153 47.30 30.64 -33.33
CA ALA A 153 46.75 30.20 -32.04
C ALA A 153 45.67 29.12 -32.14
N LEU A 154 45.74 28.22 -33.14
CA LEU A 154 44.84 27.06 -33.22
C LEU A 154 45.35 25.91 -32.34
N PRO A 155 44.54 25.38 -31.41
CA PRO A 155 44.80 24.10 -30.75
C PRO A 155 44.94 22.99 -31.80
N ARG A 156 45.83 22.02 -31.55
CA ARG A 156 46.26 20.95 -32.49
C ARG A 156 45.12 20.10 -33.08
N GLU A 157 43.91 20.19 -32.53
CA GLU A 157 42.74 19.37 -32.87
C GLU A 157 41.88 19.94 -34.02
N LEU A 158 42.07 21.20 -34.41
CA LEU A 158 41.33 21.83 -35.52
C LEU A 158 42.13 21.98 -36.83
N ASN A 159 43.37 21.47 -36.90
CA ASN A 159 44.19 21.52 -38.12
C ASN A 159 43.84 20.44 -39.17
N LEU A 160 42.83 19.60 -38.92
CA LEU A 160 42.43 18.51 -39.83
C LEU A 160 41.13 18.73 -40.60
N LEU A 161 40.41 19.83 -40.35
CA LEU A 161 39.14 20.15 -41.05
C LEU A 161 39.26 21.34 -42.03
N GLY A 162 40.50 21.75 -42.35
CA GLY A 162 40.79 22.85 -43.28
C GLY A 162 41.41 22.43 -44.62
N ARG A 163 41.34 21.15 -45.00
CA ARG A 163 41.64 20.70 -46.37
C ARG A 163 40.51 19.85 -46.93
N ARG A 164 39.59 20.52 -47.63
CA ARG A 164 39.20 20.13 -48.98
C ARG A 164 38.77 21.35 -49.75
#